data_AF-A0A562QJG5-F1
#
_entry.id   AF-A0A562QJG5-F1
#
_cell.length_a   1.000
_cell.length_b   1.000
_cell.length_c   1.000
_cell.angle_alpha   90.00
_cell.angle_beta   90.00
_cell.angle_gamma   90.00
#
_symmetry.space_group_name_H-M   'P 1'
#
loop_
_entity.id
_entity.type
_entity.pdbx_description
1 polymer ?
#
loop_
_entity_poly.entity_id
_entity_poly.type
_entity_poly.pdbx_seq_one_letter_code
_entity_poly.pdbx_strand_id
1 'polypeptide(L)'
;MPLTSQDKLRLLKDLLQNQAAEQYMTNGEATQIERLVSSLAADTNLDPAVHQTLDQIQQIHQINHEPFQQADVDQWLGTFSTE
;
A
#
# COMPACT_ATOMS: atom_id res chain seq x y z
N MET A 1 -19.48 -10.98 2.92
CA MET A 1 -19.51 -9.54 2.60
C MET A 1 -18.31 -9.25 1.72
N PRO A 2 -18.47 -8.59 0.55
CA PRO A 2 -17.33 -8.23 -0.27
C PRO A 2 -16.48 -7.20 0.49
N LEU A 3 -15.17 -7.42 0.57
CA LEU A 3 -14.22 -6.48 1.14
C LEU A 3 -14.34 -5.16 0.35
N THR A 4 -14.68 -4.06 1.02
CA THR A 4 -14.79 -2.76 0.34
C THR A 4 -13.40 -2.22 0.02
N SER A 5 -13.32 -1.26 -0.89
CA SER A 5 -12.03 -0.66 -1.27
C SER A 5 -11.39 0.09 -0.10
N GLN A 6 -12.20 0.63 0.83
CA GLN A 6 -11.69 1.17 2.10
C GLN A 6 -11.06 0.09 3.00
N ASP A 7 -11.66 -1.10 3.09
CA ASP A 7 -11.06 -2.20 3.87
C ASP A 7 -9.71 -2.62 3.29
N LYS A 8 -9.60 -2.69 1.96
CA LYS A 8 -8.33 -2.99 1.26
C LYS A 8 -7.28 -1.93 1.52
N LEU A 9 -7.67 -0.66 1.48
CA LEU A 9 -6.78 0.48 1.71
C LEU A 9 -6.30 0.53 3.17
N ARG A 10 -7.19 0.20 4.11
CA ARG A 10 -6.82 0.02 5.53
C ARG A 10 -5.85 -1.13 5.74
N LEU A 11 -6.03 -2.26 5.06
CA LEU A 11 -5.10 -3.39 5.09
C LEU A 11 -3.74 -3.01 4.48
N LEU A 12 -3.73 -2.30 3.35
CA LEU A 12 -2.51 -1.81 2.72
C LEU A 12 -1.75 -0.89 3.66
N LYS A 13 -2.45 0.03 4.32
CA LYS A 13 -1.90 0.94 5.33
C LYS A 13 -1.24 0.18 6.49
N ASP A 14 -1.93 -0.83 7.03
CA ASP A 14 -1.43 -1.66 8.12
C ASP A 14 -0.15 -2.43 7.71
N LEU A 15 -0.17 -3.04 6.53
CA LEU A 15 0.99 -3.75 5.97
C LEU A 15 2.19 -2.82 5.79
N LEU A 16 1.98 -1.65 5.18
CA LEU A 16 3.04 -0.65 4.97
C LEU A 16 3.66 -0.19 6.30
N GLN A 17 2.83 0.02 7.33
CA GLN A 17 3.30 0.39 8.67
C GLN A 17 4.06 -0.75 9.36
N ASN A 18 3.57 -1.99 9.29
CA ASN A 18 4.23 -3.14 9.92
C ASN A 18 5.61 -3.36 9.32
N GLN A 19 5.72 -3.51 8.00
CA GLN A 19 7.01 -3.73 7.35
C GLN A 19 8.00 -2.55 7.52
N ALA A 20 7.51 -1.31 7.63
CA ALA A 20 8.35 -0.16 7.96
C ALA A 20 8.83 -0.17 9.42
N ALA A 21 7.98 -0.59 10.36
CA ALA A 21 8.31 -0.69 11.78
C ALA A 21 9.25 -1.87 12.08
N GLU A 22 9.03 -3.01 11.42
CA GLU A 22 9.85 -4.22 11.54
C GLU A 22 11.14 -4.12 10.73
N GLN A 23 11.28 -3.10 9.87
CA GLN A 23 12.39 -2.93 8.92
C GLN A 23 12.66 -4.19 8.09
N TYR A 24 11.59 -4.95 7.81
CA TYR A 24 11.64 -6.22 7.12
C TYR A 24 10.30 -6.46 6.46
N MET A 25 10.32 -6.94 5.23
CA MET A 25 9.11 -7.33 4.50
C MET A 25 9.21 -8.80 4.12
N THR A 26 8.20 -9.60 4.43
CA THR A 26 8.16 -10.98 3.90
C THR A 26 7.68 -11.00 2.46
N ASN A 27 8.09 -12.02 1.70
CA ASN A 27 7.53 -12.27 0.35
C ASN A 27 6.00 -12.37 0.36
N GLY A 28 5.41 -12.84 1.47
CA GLY A 28 3.96 -12.92 1.64
C GLY A 28 3.32 -11.55 1.72
N GLU A 29 3.88 -10.64 2.52
CA GLU A 29 3.44 -9.25 2.64
C GLU A 29 3.62 -8.49 1.33
N ALA A 30 4.78 -8.62 0.67
CA ALA A 30 5.03 -8.01 -0.63
C ALA A 30 3.97 -8.43 -1.67
N THR A 31 3.71 -9.74 -1.76
CA THR A 31 2.66 -10.28 -2.66
C THR A 31 1.26 -9.79 -2.25
N GLN A 32 1.01 -9.58 -0.97
CA GLN A 32 -0.27 -9.06 -0.49
C GLN A 32 -0.44 -7.57 -0.82
N ILE A 33 0.62 -6.77 -0.65
CA ILE A 33 0.69 -5.36 -1.04
C ILE A 33 0.44 -5.23 -2.54
N GLU A 34 1.13 -6.00 -3.39
CA GLU A 34 0.91 -5.96 -4.85
C GLU A 34 -0.54 -6.22 -5.25
N ARG A 35 -1.16 -7.24 -4.65
CA ARG A 35 -2.57 -7.59 -4.94
C ARG A 35 -3.53 -6.51 -4.47
N LEU A 36 -3.29 -5.93 -3.29
CA LEU A 36 -4.10 -4.83 -2.76
C LEU A 36 -3.96 -3.60 -3.64
N VAL A 37 -2.72 -3.20 -3.96
CA VAL A 37 -2.41 -2.05 -4.81
C VAL A 37 -3.05 -2.20 -6.18
N SER A 38 -2.88 -3.36 -6.83
CA SER A 38 -3.49 -3.62 -8.15
C SER A 38 -5.02 -3.61 -8.10
N SER A 39 -5.61 -4.14 -7.02
CA SER A 39 -7.06 -4.13 -6.86
C SER A 39 -7.61 -2.73 -6.55
N LEU A 40 -6.87 -1.89 -5.83
CA LEU A 40 -7.24 -0.51 -5.53
C LEU A 40 -7.03 0.39 -6.75
N ALA A 41 -5.95 0.21 -7.50
CA ALA A 41 -5.68 0.93 -8.74
C ALA A 41 -6.75 0.67 -9.83
N ALA A 42 -7.41 -0.49 -9.79
CA ALA A 42 -8.55 -0.79 -10.65
C ALA A 42 -9.85 -0.09 -10.20
N ASP A 43 -9.90 0.49 -9.00
CA ASP A 43 -11.09 1.10 -8.42
C ASP A 43 -11.14 2.59 -8.71
N THR A 44 -11.95 2.99 -9.68
CA THR A 44 -12.11 4.39 -10.12
C THR A 44 -12.83 5.29 -9.12
N ASN A 45 -13.36 4.78 -8.00
CA ASN A 45 -14.00 5.60 -6.98
C ASN A 45 -13.02 6.14 -5.92
N LEU A 46 -11.75 5.72 -5.95
CA LEU A 46 -10.73 6.23 -5.03
C LEU A 46 -10.25 7.62 -5.45
N ASP A 47 -9.77 8.39 -4.48
CA ASP A 47 -9.22 9.72 -4.72
C ASP A 47 -8.04 9.66 -5.73
N PRO A 48 -7.93 10.62 -6.66
CA PRO A 48 -6.81 10.67 -7.60
C PRO A 48 -5.44 10.73 -6.93
N ALA A 49 -5.31 11.32 -5.73
CA ALA A 49 -4.06 11.32 -4.97
C ALA A 49 -3.71 9.92 -4.45
N VAL A 50 -4.72 9.14 -4.05
CA VAL A 50 -4.57 7.73 -3.70
C VAL A 50 -4.10 6.93 -4.92
N HIS A 51 -4.70 7.14 -6.09
CA HIS A 51 -4.26 6.51 -7.34
C HIS A 51 -2.80 6.79 -7.68
N GLN A 52 -2.35 8.05 -7.58
CA GLN A 52 -0.93 8.38 -7.79
C GLN A 52 -0.02 7.69 -6.78
N THR A 53 -0.46 7.59 -5.52
CA THR A 53 0.30 6.91 -4.47
C THR A 53 0.42 5.42 -4.76
N LEU A 54 -0.66 4.78 -5.19
CA LEU A 54 -0.69 3.36 -5.57
C LEU A 54 0.25 3.07 -6.75
N ASP A 55 0.27 3.95 -7.76
CA ASP A 55 1.18 3.84 -8.89
C ASP A 55 2.65 3.94 -8.44
N GLN A 56 2.98 4.91 -7.58
CA GLN A 56 4.32 5.03 -7.00
C GLN A 56 4.73 3.78 -6.22
N ILE A 57 3.83 3.25 -5.37
CA ILE A 57 4.06 2.00 -4.65
C ILE A 57 4.37 0.89 -5.65
N GLN A 58 3.57 0.72 -6.70
CA GLN A 58 3.80 -0.31 -7.72
C GLN A 58 5.12 -0.15 -8.47
N GLN A 59 5.54 1.08 -8.76
CA GLN A 59 6.80 1.37 -9.46
C GLN A 59 8.02 1.01 -8.62
N ILE A 60 7.98 1.26 -7.31
CA ILE A 60 9.11 0.99 -6.41
C ILE A 60 9.01 -0.37 -5.72
N HIS A 61 7.83 -0.98 -5.70
CA HIS A 61 7.58 -2.28 -5.08
C HIS A 61 8.37 -3.37 -5.79
N GLN A 62 9.15 -4.08 -5.00
CA GLN A 62 9.82 -5.30 -5.42
C GLN A 62 9.41 -6.41 -4.47
N ILE A 63 9.13 -7.60 -5.00
CA ILE A 63 8.89 -8.79 -4.18
C ILE A 63 10.24 -9.30 -3.68
N ASN A 64 10.79 -8.59 -2.70
CA ASN A 64 12.04 -8.92 -2.00
C ASN A 64 11.82 -8.82 -0.49
N HIS A 65 12.90 -9.01 0.28
CA HIS A 65 12.87 -8.86 1.73
C HIS A 65 13.17 -7.44 2.19
N GLU A 66 13.27 -6.50 1.25
CA GLU A 66 13.62 -5.11 1.54
C GLU A 66 12.34 -4.32 1.75
N PRO A 67 12.11 -3.79 2.96
CA PRO A 67 10.93 -2.98 3.20
C PRO A 67 11.00 -1.68 2.38
N PHE A 68 9.83 -1.06 2.16
CA PHE A 68 9.79 0.30 1.65
C PHE A 68 10.51 1.27 2.60
N GLN A 69 11.11 2.33 2.04
CA GLN A 69 11.73 3.37 2.86
C GLN A 69 10.68 4.04 3.74
N GLN A 70 11.04 4.30 5.00
CA GLN A 70 10.12 4.89 5.96
C GLN A 70 9.58 6.25 5.51
N ALA A 71 10.38 7.04 4.77
CA ALA A 71 9.97 8.32 4.22
C ALA A 71 8.88 8.17 3.14
N ASP A 72 9.01 7.18 2.25
CA ASP A 72 8.01 6.88 1.24
C ASP A 72 6.70 6.41 1.90
N VAL A 73 6.84 5.49 2.87
CA VAL A 73 5.69 4.98 3.63
C VAL A 73 4.96 6.11 4.35
N ASP A 74 5.66 6.99 5.07
CA ASP A 74 5.04 8.11 5.78
C ASP A 74 4.29 9.06 4.83
N GLN A 75 4.88 9.34 3.66
CA GLN A 75 4.22 10.12 2.60
C GLN A 75 2.92 9.46 2.15
N TRP A 76 2.95 8.16 1.86
CA TRP A 76 1.76 7.42 1.41
C TRP A 76 0.69 7.34 2.48
N LEU A 77 1.08 7.10 3.73
CA LEU A 77 0.18 7.11 4.89
C LEU A 77 -0.49 8.47 5.08
N GLY A 78 0.22 9.57 4.81
CA GLY A 78 -0.33 10.91 4.80
C GLY A 78 -1.45 11.07 3.76
N THR A 79 -1.25 10.56 2.55
CA THR A 79 -2.28 10.56 1.50
C THR A 79 -3.50 9.74 1.92
N PHE A 80 -3.30 8.53 2.45
CA PHE A 80 -4.39 7.64 2.90
C PHE A 80 -5.15 8.14 4.13
N SER A 81 -4.59 9.09 4.89
CA SER A 81 -5.22 9.63 6.12
C SER A 81 -6.02 10.90 5.89
N THR A 82 -6.04 11.42 4.66
CA THR A 82 -6.76 12.65 4.29
C THR A 82 -8.23 12.38 3.91
N GLU A 83 -8.71 11.13 4.01
CA GLU A 83 -10.11 10.73 3.80
C GLU A 83 -10.98 10.82 5.08
#